data_AF-A0AAR2K0Q3-F1
#
_entry.id   AF-A0AAR2K0Q3-F1
#
_cell.length_a   1.000
_cell.length_b   1.000
_cell.length_c   1.000
_cell.angle_alpha   90.00
_cell.angle_beta   90.00
_cell.angle_gamma   90.00
#
_symmetry.space_group_name_H-M   'P 1'
#
loop_
_entity.id
_entity.type
_entity.pdbx_description
1 polymer ?
#
loop_
_entity_poly.entity_id
_entity_poly.type
_entity_poly.pdbx_seq_one_letter_code
_entity_poly.pdbx_strand_id
1 'polypeptide(L)'
;MEDTNTKMSLQTQQTDSNTTGSRFYRLAAVCLGLLCVLLLIAITVLGVKLTAERNQFERDVFQRRFVGIEKANREGWSFFNSSIYHISTTGKNWTESRQYCREKGADLVIINSREEQDFIEMFSRSTWAWNGLTDSDLEGVWQ
;
A
#
# COMPACT_ATOMS: atom_id res chain seq x y z
N MET A 1 20.85 5.92 89.18
CA MET A 1 21.88 6.69 88.48
C MET A 1 22.68 5.68 87.66
N GLU A 2 22.14 5.12 86.57
CA GLU A 2 21.55 5.80 85.38
C GLU A 2 22.42 6.98 84.98
N ASP A 3 22.93 7.14 83.78
CA ASP A 3 22.86 6.43 82.51
C ASP A 3 24.04 6.98 81.68
N THR A 4 24.11 6.69 80.37
CA THR A 4 24.92 7.41 79.35
C THR A 4 26.22 6.75 78.87
N ASN A 5 26.24 5.45 78.58
CA ASN A 5 27.28 4.95 77.67
C ASN A 5 26.85 3.91 76.61
N THR A 6 25.55 3.61 76.50
CA THR A 6 25.07 2.58 75.56
C THR A 6 24.19 3.13 74.44
N LYS A 7 24.07 4.46 74.30
CA LYS A 7 23.24 5.10 73.25
C LYS A 7 24.06 5.72 72.11
N MET A 8 25.39 5.71 72.19
CA MET A 8 26.27 6.37 71.21
C MET A 8 26.82 5.43 70.11
N SER A 9 26.55 4.12 70.19
CA SER A 9 27.07 3.14 69.21
C SER A 9 26.02 2.57 68.24
N LEU A 10 24.72 2.80 68.47
CA LEU A 10 23.65 2.26 67.61
C LEU A 10 23.06 3.27 66.61
N GLN A 11 23.49 4.53 66.64
CA GLN A 11 23.08 5.55 65.66
C GLN A 11 24.05 5.72 64.48
N THR A 12 25.16 4.98 64.44
CA THR A 12 26.20 5.17 63.40
C THR A 12 26.19 4.09 62.31
N GLN A 13 25.38 3.02 62.43
CA GLN A 13 25.24 2.00 61.36
C GLN A 13 23.96 2.08 60.53
N GLN A 14 22.96 2.88 60.96
CA GLN A 14 21.63 2.90 60.33
C GLN A 14 21.41 4.09 59.38
N THR A 15 22.36 5.02 59.32
CA THR A 15 22.25 6.29 58.58
C THR A 15 22.98 6.25 57.22
N ASP A 16 23.96 5.37 57.03
CA ASP A 16 24.73 5.28 55.79
C ASP A 16 24.12 4.32 54.75
N SER A 17 23.39 3.29 55.18
CA SER A 17 22.67 2.36 54.29
C SER A 17 21.43 2.99 53.66
N ASN A 18 20.65 3.75 54.44
CA ASN A 18 19.44 4.42 54.00
C ASN A 18 19.70 5.61 53.05
N THR A 19 20.82 6.32 53.24
CA THR A 19 21.22 7.45 52.39
C THR A 19 21.80 7.00 51.05
N THR A 20 22.51 5.87 51.05
CA THR A 20 23.11 5.29 49.85
C THR A 20 22.07 4.63 48.94
N GLY A 21 21.15 3.84 49.50
CA GLY A 21 20.07 3.19 48.72
C GLY A 21 19.11 4.18 48.02
N SER A 22 18.80 5.31 48.66
CA SER A 22 17.98 6.37 48.08
C SER A 22 18.63 7.03 46.86
N ARG A 23 19.95 7.25 46.89
CA ARG A 23 20.71 7.79 45.75
C ARG A 23 20.77 6.81 44.58
N PHE A 24 20.93 5.52 44.86
CA PHE A 24 20.87 4.47 43.85
C PHE A 24 19.49 4.35 43.21
N TYR A 25 18.41 4.43 43.99
CA TYR A 25 17.04 4.41 43.45
C TYR A 25 16.75 5.61 42.56
N ARG A 26 17.20 6.81 42.95
CA ARG A 26 17.07 8.03 42.14
C ARG A 26 17.79 7.89 40.79
N LEU A 27 19.02 7.38 40.80
CA LEU A 27 19.79 7.17 39.57
C LEU A 27 19.14 6.10 38.68
N ALA A 28 18.71 4.98 39.28
CA ALA A 28 18.01 3.91 38.58
C ALA A 28 16.70 4.40 37.95
N ALA A 29 15.93 5.23 38.66
CA ALA A 29 14.70 5.84 38.15
C ALA A 29 14.96 6.78 36.97
N VAL A 30 16.03 7.59 37.02
CA VAL A 30 16.44 8.46 35.91
C VAL A 30 16.85 7.60 34.71
N CYS A 31 17.67 6.58 34.90
CA CYS A 31 18.10 5.68 33.83
C CYS A 31 16.92 4.95 33.19
N LEU A 32 15.99 4.42 34.00
CA LEU A 32 14.80 3.72 33.50
C LEU A 32 13.88 4.68 32.74
N GLY A 33 13.71 5.92 33.24
CA GLY A 33 12.95 6.96 32.55
C GLY A 33 13.55 7.30 31.18
N LEU A 34 14.86 7.50 31.11
CA LEU A 34 15.57 7.75 29.85
C LEU A 34 15.44 6.57 28.88
N LEU A 35 15.61 5.34 29.36
CA LEU A 35 15.42 4.13 28.55
C LEU A 35 13.98 4.04 28.00
N CYS A 36 12.98 4.31 28.83
CA CYS A 36 11.58 4.31 28.41
C CYS A 36 11.32 5.36 27.32
N VAL A 37 11.83 6.58 27.49
CA VAL A 37 11.71 7.64 26.48
C VAL A 37 12.37 7.24 25.16
N LEU A 38 13.58 6.66 25.21
CA LEU A 38 14.27 6.17 24.01
C LEU A 38 13.50 5.06 23.29
N LEU A 39 12.92 4.12 24.04
CA LEU A 39 12.09 3.04 23.48
C LEU A 39 10.81 3.61 22.85
N LEU A 40 10.14 4.57 23.48
CA LEU A 40 8.95 5.22 22.91
C LEU A 40 9.27 5.98 21.63
N ILE A 41 10.41 6.68 21.57
CA ILE A 41 10.87 7.35 20.35
C ILE A 41 11.14 6.32 19.25
N ALA A 42 11.83 5.23 19.56
CA ALA A 42 12.10 4.18 18.57
C ALA A 42 10.81 3.54 18.03
N ILE A 43 9.86 3.24 18.90
CA ILE A 43 8.55 2.67 18.52
C ILE A 43 7.75 3.65 17.66
N THR A 44 7.69 4.92 18.05
CA THR A 44 6.96 5.95 17.28
C THR A 44 7.59 6.18 15.90
N VAL A 45 8.91 6.27 15.80
CA VAL A 45 9.62 6.38 14.52
C VAL A 45 9.39 5.14 13.65
N LEU A 46 9.50 3.94 14.21
CA LEU A 46 9.24 2.71 13.49
C LEU A 46 7.78 2.63 13.01
N GLY A 47 6.83 3.03 13.84
CA GLY A 47 5.41 3.10 13.49
C GLY A 47 5.13 4.09 12.35
N VAL A 48 5.74 5.28 12.39
CA VAL A 48 5.65 6.25 11.28
C VAL A 48 6.30 5.69 10.02
N LYS A 49 7.46 5.03 10.12
CA LYS A 49 8.16 4.46 8.97
C LYS A 49 7.34 3.35 8.29
N LEU A 50 6.79 2.42 9.06
CA LEU A 50 5.92 1.37 8.53
C LEU A 50 4.65 1.96 7.89
N THR A 51 4.07 2.99 8.51
CA THR A 51 2.93 3.72 7.95
C THR A 51 3.30 4.45 6.66
N ALA A 52 4.50 5.06 6.61
CA ALA A 52 5.01 5.75 5.44
C ALA A 52 5.30 4.80 4.28
N GLU A 53 5.90 3.64 4.54
CA GLU A 53 6.17 2.60 3.53
C GLU A 53 4.88 2.05 2.93
N ARG A 54 3.88 1.74 3.76
CA ARG A 54 2.54 1.35 3.27
C ARG A 54 1.93 2.43 2.38
N ASN A 55 1.95 3.68 2.84
CA ASN A 55 1.39 4.80 2.08
C ASN A 55 2.20 5.12 0.81
N GLN A 56 3.50 4.86 0.81
CA GLN A 56 4.37 5.05 -0.35
C GLN A 56 4.06 4.03 -1.43
N PHE A 57 3.89 2.76 -1.07
CA PHE A 57 3.55 1.72 -2.04
C PHE A 57 2.24 2.03 -2.79
N GLU A 58 1.19 2.42 -2.07
CA GLU A 58 -0.10 2.82 -2.68
C GLU A 58 0.08 3.97 -3.67
N ARG A 59 0.87 5.00 -3.32
CA ARG A 59 1.17 6.11 -4.22
C ARG A 59 1.99 5.69 -5.43
N ASP A 60 2.97 4.80 -5.25
CA ASP A 60 3.82 4.32 -6.34
C ASP A 60 3.01 3.51 -7.36
N VAL A 61 2.11 2.63 -6.89
CA VAL A 61 1.20 1.88 -7.77
C VAL A 61 0.29 2.81 -8.53
N PHE A 62 -0.34 3.77 -7.84
CA PHE A 62 -1.19 4.78 -8.45
C PHE A 62 -0.40 5.57 -9.49
N GLN A 63 0.76 6.11 -9.15
CA GLN A 63 1.57 6.92 -10.05
C GLN A 63 1.99 6.14 -11.30
N ARG A 64 2.42 4.88 -11.15
CA ARG A 64 2.76 4.01 -12.30
C ARG A 64 1.55 3.80 -13.21
N ARG A 65 0.38 3.56 -12.63
CA ARG A 65 -0.87 3.38 -13.39
C ARG A 65 -1.26 4.65 -14.13
N PHE A 66 -1.16 5.82 -13.49
CA PHE A 66 -1.46 7.11 -14.10
C PHE A 66 -0.53 7.41 -15.28
N VAL A 67 0.77 7.17 -15.13
CA VAL A 67 1.75 7.32 -16.22
C VAL A 67 1.42 6.39 -17.38
N GLY A 68 0.98 5.15 -17.10
CA GLY A 68 0.54 4.19 -18.13
C GLY A 68 -0.70 4.68 -18.89
N ILE A 69 -1.72 5.17 -18.18
CA ILE A 69 -2.96 5.70 -18.77
C ILE A 69 -2.66 6.95 -19.61
N GLU A 70 -1.87 7.88 -19.09
CA GLU A 70 -1.40 9.08 -19.79
C GLU A 70 -0.69 8.73 -21.11
N LYS A 71 0.18 7.72 -21.08
CA LYS A 71 0.88 7.25 -22.28
C LYS A 71 -0.10 6.64 -23.28
N ALA A 72 -1.00 5.77 -22.83
CA ALA A 72 -1.99 5.14 -23.70
C ALA A 72 -2.92 6.17 -24.36
N ASN A 73 -3.33 7.19 -23.61
CA ASN A 73 -4.15 8.29 -24.13
C ASN A 73 -3.43 9.09 -25.23
N ARG A 74 -2.12 9.34 -25.09
CA ARG A 74 -1.31 9.95 -26.17
C ARG A 74 -1.20 9.07 -27.41
N GLU A 75 -1.30 7.76 -27.26
CA GLU A 75 -1.31 6.78 -28.35
C GLU A 75 -2.73 6.56 -28.93
N GLY A 76 -3.74 7.30 -28.48
CA GLY A 76 -5.12 7.21 -28.97
C GLY A 76 -5.98 6.13 -28.31
N TRP A 77 -5.54 5.56 -27.19
CA TRP A 77 -6.33 4.60 -26.41
C TRP A 77 -7.23 5.35 -25.42
N SER A 78 -8.40 4.79 -25.11
CA SER A 78 -9.33 5.35 -24.13
C SER A 78 -9.36 4.55 -22.85
N PHE A 79 -9.51 5.22 -21.71
CA PHE A 79 -9.61 4.57 -20.39
C PHE A 79 -11.04 4.60 -19.88
N PHE A 80 -11.55 3.46 -19.44
CA PHE A 80 -12.86 3.33 -18.80
C PHE A 80 -12.84 2.20 -17.77
N ASN A 81 -13.46 2.45 -16.61
CA ASN A 81 -13.62 1.49 -15.52
C ASN A 81 -12.41 0.58 -15.27
N SER A 82 -11.23 1.18 -15.04
CA SER A 82 -9.98 0.46 -14.77
C SER A 82 -9.29 -0.23 -15.96
N SER A 83 -9.90 -0.22 -17.15
CA SER A 83 -9.39 -0.84 -18.38
C SER A 83 -9.03 0.20 -19.43
N ILE A 84 -8.18 -0.18 -20.40
CA ILE A 84 -7.76 0.66 -21.52
C ILE A 84 -8.20 -0.02 -22.83
N TYR A 85 -8.79 0.75 -23.72
CA TYR A 85 -9.46 0.31 -24.95
C TYR A 85 -8.85 0.97 -26.17
N HIS A 86 -8.76 0.23 -27.26
CA HIS A 86 -8.28 0.74 -28.55
C HIS A 86 -9.07 0.10 -29.67
N ILE A 87 -9.56 0.93 -30.60
CA ILE A 87 -10.28 0.49 -31.79
C ILE A 87 -9.34 0.57 -32.99
N SER A 88 -9.18 -0.54 -33.71
CA SER A 88 -8.43 -0.55 -34.97
C SER A 88 -9.11 0.36 -36.00
N THR A 89 -8.30 1.17 -36.69
CA THR A 89 -8.78 2.02 -37.80
C THR A 89 -8.92 1.24 -39.11
N THR A 90 -8.38 0.03 -39.19
CA THR A 90 -8.44 -0.84 -40.36
C THR A 90 -9.41 -1.99 -40.14
N GLY A 91 -10.25 -2.29 -41.14
CA GLY A 91 -11.09 -3.47 -41.16
C GLY A 91 -10.25 -4.73 -41.25
N LYS A 92 -10.49 -5.68 -40.35
CA LYS A 92 -9.81 -6.98 -40.24
C LYS A 92 -10.87 -8.07 -40.00
N ASN A 93 -10.59 -9.31 -40.34
CA ASN A 93 -11.44 -10.42 -39.87
C ASN A 93 -11.22 -10.67 -38.36
N TRP A 94 -12.03 -11.53 -37.75
CA TRP A 94 -11.98 -11.75 -36.29
C TRP A 94 -10.59 -12.25 -35.84
N THR A 95 -10.03 -13.25 -36.54
CA THR A 95 -8.73 -13.85 -36.23
C THR A 95 -7.59 -12.83 -36.33
N GLU A 96 -7.57 -12.04 -37.40
CA GLU A 96 -6.60 -10.96 -37.61
C GLU A 96 -6.74 -9.84 -36.57
N SER A 97 -7.98 -9.52 -36.17
CA SER A 97 -8.25 -8.52 -35.14
C SER A 97 -7.73 -8.97 -33.78
N ARG A 98 -7.95 -10.24 -33.44
CA ARG A 98 -7.42 -10.83 -32.19
C ARG A 98 -5.91 -10.85 -32.18
N GLN A 99 -5.29 -11.26 -33.29
CA GLN A 99 -3.84 -11.22 -33.43
C GLN A 99 -3.28 -9.80 -33.28
N TYR A 100 -3.91 -8.82 -33.93
CA TYR A 100 -3.51 -7.41 -33.82
C TYR A 100 -3.56 -6.90 -32.38
N CYS A 101 -4.61 -7.22 -31.62
CA CYS A 101 -4.68 -6.86 -30.20
C CYS A 101 -3.55 -7.51 -29.39
N ARG A 102 -3.24 -8.79 -29.63
CA ARG A 102 -2.18 -9.53 -28.93
C ARG A 102 -0.78 -8.99 -29.23
N GLU A 103 -0.51 -8.61 -30.47
CA GLU A 103 0.74 -7.94 -30.86
C GLU A 103 0.93 -6.59 -30.13
N LYS A 104 -0.17 -5.96 -29.70
CA LYS A 104 -0.19 -4.73 -28.90
C LYS A 104 -0.21 -4.99 -27.39
N GLY A 105 -0.15 -6.25 -26.95
CA GLY A 105 -0.22 -6.62 -25.52
C GLY A 105 -1.62 -6.58 -24.91
N ALA A 106 -2.66 -6.63 -25.75
CA ALA A 106 -4.08 -6.66 -25.36
C ALA A 106 -4.79 -7.92 -25.93
N ASP A 107 -6.10 -8.05 -25.74
CA ASP A 107 -6.94 -9.02 -26.45
C ASP A 107 -8.24 -8.33 -26.88
N LEU A 108 -9.09 -9.00 -27.66
CA LEU A 108 -10.40 -8.47 -28.02
C LEU A 108 -11.27 -8.33 -26.75
N VAL A 109 -12.07 -7.25 -26.71
CA VAL A 109 -12.88 -6.92 -25.55
C VAL A 109 -14.04 -7.90 -25.39
N ILE A 110 -14.23 -8.44 -24.19
CA ILE A 110 -15.48 -9.11 -23.79
C ILE A 110 -16.25 -8.10 -22.94
N ILE A 111 -17.43 -7.71 -23.42
CA ILE A 111 -18.25 -6.67 -22.80
C ILE A 111 -19.04 -7.32 -21.67
N ASN A 112 -18.75 -6.93 -20.43
CA ASN A 112 -19.28 -7.57 -19.24
C ASN A 112 -20.37 -6.76 -18.53
N SER A 113 -20.62 -5.52 -18.96
CA SER A 113 -21.63 -4.67 -18.34
C SER A 113 -22.30 -3.74 -19.35
N ARG A 114 -23.48 -3.23 -18.98
CA ARG A 114 -24.20 -2.26 -19.80
C ARG A 114 -23.44 -0.95 -19.92
N GLU A 115 -22.79 -0.52 -18.84
CA GLU A 115 -22.00 0.72 -18.80
C GLU A 115 -20.78 0.61 -19.73
N GLU A 116 -20.16 -0.57 -19.79
CA GLU A 116 -19.08 -0.84 -20.74
C GLU A 116 -19.58 -0.83 -22.19
N GLN A 117 -20.75 -1.43 -22.45
CA GLN A 117 -21.41 -1.38 -23.76
C GLN A 117 -21.69 0.07 -24.19
N ASP A 118 -22.31 0.87 -23.32
CA ASP A 118 -22.65 2.28 -23.59
C ASP A 118 -21.39 3.12 -23.85
N PHE A 119 -20.31 2.88 -23.08
CA PHE A 119 -19.02 3.51 -23.29
C PHE A 119 -18.42 3.15 -24.65
N ILE A 120 -18.41 1.86 -25.02
CA ILE A 120 -17.85 1.39 -26.29
C ILE A 120 -18.63 1.96 -27.47
N GLU A 121 -19.96 2.02 -27.41
CA GLU A 121 -20.79 2.59 -28.48
C GLU A 121 -20.50 4.08 -28.70
N MET A 122 -20.36 4.84 -27.60
CA MET A 122 -19.96 6.25 -27.68
C MET A 122 -18.53 6.40 -28.22
N PHE A 123 -17.60 5.59 -27.74
CA PHE A 123 -16.18 5.64 -28.12
C PHE A 123 -15.96 5.24 -29.59
N SER A 124 -16.64 4.21 -30.07
CA SER A 124 -16.58 3.76 -31.46
C SER A 124 -17.37 4.67 -32.40
N ARG A 125 -18.10 5.68 -31.90
CA ARG A 125 -19.00 6.52 -32.70
C ARG A 125 -20.01 5.66 -33.47
N SER A 126 -20.49 4.59 -32.82
CA SER A 126 -21.38 3.58 -33.39
C SER A 126 -20.82 2.86 -34.63
N THR A 127 -19.49 2.84 -34.83
CA THR A 127 -18.89 1.95 -35.84
C THR A 127 -18.81 0.53 -35.32
N TRP A 128 -19.01 -0.42 -36.23
CA TRP A 128 -18.92 -1.84 -35.92
C TRP A 128 -17.44 -2.22 -35.68
N ALA A 129 -17.20 -3.07 -34.70
CA ALA A 129 -15.89 -3.65 -34.42
C ALA A 129 -16.05 -5.09 -33.91
N TRP A 130 -15.04 -5.94 -34.14
CA TRP A 130 -15.00 -7.27 -33.54
C TRP A 130 -14.80 -7.19 -32.02
N ASN A 131 -15.52 -8.03 -31.29
CA ASN A 131 -15.34 -8.25 -29.87
C ASN A 131 -14.78 -9.67 -29.64
N GLY A 132 -14.46 -9.98 -28.38
CA GLY A 132 -13.81 -11.23 -27.99
C GLY A 132 -14.72 -12.44 -27.97
N LEU A 133 -16.04 -12.26 -28.17
CA LEU A 133 -17.00 -13.35 -28.12
C LEU A 133 -16.74 -14.34 -29.27
N THR A 134 -16.66 -15.61 -28.93
CA THR A 134 -16.46 -16.68 -29.90
C THR A 134 -17.08 -17.98 -29.41
N ASP A 135 -17.57 -18.79 -30.35
CA ASP A 135 -18.03 -20.16 -30.13
C ASP A 135 -17.12 -21.18 -30.83
N SER A 136 -15.87 -20.79 -31.13
CA SER A 136 -14.91 -21.60 -31.89
C SER A 136 -14.60 -22.97 -31.26
N ASP A 137 -14.77 -23.08 -29.95
CA ASP A 137 -14.50 -24.31 -29.21
C ASP A 137 -15.68 -25.28 -29.26
N LEU A 138 -16.92 -24.74 -29.22
CA LEU A 138 -18.15 -25.52 -29.30
C LEU A 138 -19.27 -24.65 -29.89
N GLU A 139 -19.66 -24.97 -31.13
CA GLU A 139 -20.71 -24.26 -31.86
C GLU A 139 -21.99 -24.10 -31.02
N GLY A 140 -22.49 -22.87 -30.93
CA GLY A 140 -23.68 -22.53 -30.13
C GLY A 140 -23.40 -22.28 -28.64
N VAL A 141 -22.16 -22.42 -28.17
CA VAL A 141 -21.72 -22.02 -26.83
C VAL A 141 -20.74 -20.86 -26.94
N TRP A 142 -21.27 -19.65 -26.81
CA TRP A 142 -20.48 -18.41 -26.83
C TRP A 142 -19.70 -18.24 -25.53
N GLN A 143 -18.41 -17.91 -25.67
CA GLN A 143 -17.49 -17.60 -24.59
C GLN A 143 -16.81 -16.25 -24.83
#